data_AF-A0A7X7UFQ2-F1
#
_entry.id   AF-A0A7X7UFQ2-F1
#
_cell.length_a   1.000
_cell.length_b   1.000
_cell.length_c   1.000
_cell.angle_alpha   90.00
_cell.angle_beta   90.00
_cell.angle_gamma   90.00
#
_symmetry.space_group_name_H-M   'P 1'
#
loop_
_entity.id
_entity.type
_entity.pdbx_description
1 polymer ?
#
loop_
_entity_poly.entity_id
_entity_poly.type
_entity_poly.pdbx_seq_one_letter_code
_entity_poly.pdbx_strand_id
1 'polypeptide(L)'
;MRSFLLEILNRSAGRNDALFDWQDADRWPAGAIDRFVKAGLLKPAEPATAVRCDGCERECFERVEVKQRKGKPSLAVIHCREDPDIGRVEVDFARLRRWRVDWEKIREAVSTALESSGPI
;
A
#
# COMPACT_ATOMS: atom_id res chain seq x y z
N MET A 1 7.77 -16.06 -0.44
CA MET A 1 6.30 -15.92 -0.57
C MET A 1 5.56 -16.23 0.73
N ARG A 2 5.78 -17.41 1.35
CA ARG A 2 5.16 -17.78 2.64
C ARG A 2 5.35 -16.74 3.76
N SER A 3 6.54 -16.16 3.89
CA SER A 3 6.83 -15.15 4.92
C SER A 3 5.97 -13.88 4.78
N PHE A 4 5.69 -13.43 3.56
CA PHE A 4 4.89 -12.22 3.31
C PHE A 4 3.40 -12.45 3.52
N LEU A 5 2.91 -13.67 3.23
CA LEU A 5 1.55 -14.05 3.61
C LEU A 5 1.38 -14.00 5.14
N LEU A 6 2.33 -14.55 5.90
CA LEU A 6 2.29 -14.47 7.36
C LEU A 6 2.38 -13.03 7.86
N GLU A 7 3.18 -12.18 7.21
CA GLU A 7 3.22 -10.74 7.50
C GLU A 7 1.85 -10.08 7.32
N ILE A 8 1.18 -10.34 6.18
CA ILE A 8 -0.16 -9.81 5.90
C ILE A 8 -1.15 -10.26 6.99
N LEU A 9 -1.15 -11.55 7.31
CA LEU A 9 -2.05 -12.12 8.31
C LEU A 9 -1.77 -11.55 9.70
N ASN A 10 -0.51 -11.47 10.13
CA ASN A 10 -0.14 -10.97 11.46
C ASN A 10 -0.48 -9.48 11.63
N ARG A 11 -0.26 -8.66 10.60
CA ARG A 11 -0.60 -7.22 10.64
C ARG A 11 -2.10 -6.98 10.66
N SER A 12 -2.87 -7.88 10.06
CA SER A 12 -4.33 -7.77 9.93
C SER A 12 -5.08 -8.52 11.03
N ALA A 13 -4.39 -9.35 11.81
CA ALA A 13 -4.98 -10.08 12.93
C ALA A 13 -5.48 -9.09 13.99
N GLY A 14 -6.80 -9.08 14.19
CA GLY A 14 -7.48 -8.20 15.16
C GLY A 14 -7.77 -6.77 14.67
N ARG A 15 -7.36 -6.41 13.45
CA ARG A 15 -7.55 -5.08 12.86
C ARG A 15 -7.85 -5.19 11.36
N ASN A 16 -9.13 -5.07 11.00
CA ASN A 16 -9.58 -5.18 9.61
C ASN A 16 -9.16 -3.99 8.72
N ASP A 17 -8.50 -2.98 9.28
CA ASP A 17 -8.07 -1.74 8.64
C ASP A 17 -6.55 -1.69 8.34
N ALA A 18 -5.83 -2.81 8.46
CA ALA A 18 -4.43 -2.88 8.12
C ALA A 18 -4.19 -2.44 6.66
N LEU A 19 -3.34 -1.42 6.50
CA LEU A 19 -2.89 -0.91 5.21
C LEU A 19 -1.45 -1.37 4.95
N PHE A 20 -1.19 -1.67 3.69
CA PHE A 20 0.11 -1.97 3.13
C PHE A 20 0.43 -0.90 2.11
N ASP A 21 1.58 -0.27 2.22
CA ASP A 21 1.96 0.85 1.35
C ASP A 21 3.00 0.44 0.30
N TRP A 22 3.51 1.43 -0.43
CA TRP A 22 4.54 1.20 -1.42
C TRP A 22 5.85 0.65 -0.83
N GLN A 23 6.21 1.00 0.41
CA GLN A 23 7.43 0.48 1.04
C GLN A 23 7.29 -1.01 1.36
N ASP A 24 6.10 -1.42 1.81
CA ASP A 24 5.77 -2.83 1.98
C ASP A 24 5.90 -3.57 0.63
N ALA A 25 5.31 -2.99 -0.43
CA ALA A 25 5.34 -3.56 -1.77
C ALA A 25 6.76 -3.66 -2.36
N ASP A 26 7.61 -2.65 -2.15
CA ASP A 26 8.99 -2.59 -2.65
C ASP A 26 9.88 -3.64 -1.96
N ARG A 27 9.62 -3.92 -0.69
CA ARG A 27 10.33 -4.95 0.09
C ARG A 27 9.93 -6.38 -0.30
N TRP A 28 8.77 -6.55 -0.93
CA TRP A 28 8.28 -7.86 -1.35
C TRP A 28 8.86 -8.25 -2.73
N PRO A 29 8.91 -9.56 -3.06
CA PRO A 29 9.37 -10.01 -4.36
C PRO A 29 8.55 -9.38 -5.50
N ALA A 30 9.21 -9.12 -6.63
CA ALA A 30 8.55 -8.55 -7.80
C ALA A 30 7.26 -9.32 -8.18
N GLY A 31 6.17 -8.57 -8.35
CA GLY A 31 4.83 -9.08 -8.64
C GLY A 31 4.14 -9.82 -7.49
N ALA A 32 4.64 -9.75 -6.25
CA ALA A 32 3.98 -10.34 -5.09
C ALA A 32 2.62 -9.68 -4.84
N ILE A 33 2.55 -8.34 -4.87
CA ILE A 33 1.30 -7.58 -4.76
C ILE A 33 0.29 -8.05 -5.80
N ASP A 34 0.67 -8.11 -7.08
CA ASP A 34 -0.24 -8.53 -8.15
C ASP A 34 -0.76 -9.95 -7.95
N ARG A 35 0.09 -10.86 -7.48
CA ARG A 35 -0.32 -12.23 -7.13
C ARG A 35 -1.31 -12.25 -5.97
N PHE A 36 -1.08 -11.48 -4.91
CA PHE A 36 -1.99 -11.40 -3.77
C PHE A 36 -3.32 -10.72 -4.14
N VAL A 37 -3.29 -9.71 -5.00
CA VAL A 37 -4.51 -9.08 -5.54
C VAL A 37 -5.29 -10.07 -6.42
N LYS A 38 -4.60 -10.77 -7.32
CA LYS A 38 -5.22 -11.79 -8.18
C LYS A 38 -5.80 -12.95 -7.38
N ALA A 39 -5.13 -13.35 -6.31
CA ALA A 39 -5.61 -14.38 -5.38
C ALA A 39 -6.75 -13.92 -4.47
N GLY A 40 -7.14 -12.64 -4.51
CA GLY A 40 -8.19 -12.10 -3.66
C GLY A 40 -7.80 -11.92 -2.20
N LEU A 41 -6.50 -11.89 -1.89
CA LEU A 41 -6.00 -11.62 -0.54
C LEU A 41 -5.94 -10.12 -0.26
N LEU A 42 -5.49 -9.35 -1.25
CA LEU A 42 -5.38 -7.90 -1.17
C LEU A 42 -6.29 -7.22 -2.20
N LYS A 43 -6.70 -5.99 -1.90
CA LYS A 43 -7.33 -5.08 -2.86
C LYS A 43 -6.73 -3.68 -2.76
N PRO A 44 -6.75 -2.88 -3.85
CA PRO A 44 -6.39 -1.47 -3.77
C PRO A 44 -7.18 -0.75 -2.66
N ALA A 45 -6.49 0.15 -1.96
CA ALA A 45 -7.07 1.04 -0.96
C ALA A 45 -6.98 2.50 -1.44
N GLU A 46 -7.50 3.44 -0.64
CA GLU A 46 -7.36 4.85 -0.91
C GLU A 46 -5.88 5.24 -0.99
N PRO A 47 -5.46 6.10 -1.93
CA PRO A 47 -4.07 6.53 -2.02
C PRO A 47 -3.54 7.14 -0.71
N ALA A 48 -2.25 6.99 -0.45
CA ALA A 48 -1.60 7.64 0.67
C ALA A 48 -1.67 9.17 0.51
N THR A 49 -2.00 9.87 1.60
CA THR A 49 -2.00 11.34 1.64
C THR A 49 -0.69 11.90 2.18
N ALA A 50 0.20 11.03 2.65
CA ALA A 50 1.52 11.35 3.13
C ALA A 50 2.48 10.20 2.82
N VAL A 51 3.75 10.52 2.61
CA VAL A 51 4.81 9.55 2.29
C VAL A 51 6.08 9.90 3.04
N ARG A 52 6.94 8.90 3.22
CA ARG A 52 8.32 9.12 3.65
C ARG A 52 9.08 9.86 2.56
N CYS A 53 9.70 10.98 2.92
CA CYS A 53 10.58 11.76 2.06
C CYS A 53 11.89 11.01 1.78
N ASP A 54 12.37 11.10 0.55
CA ASP A 54 13.66 10.57 0.07
C ASP A 54 14.59 11.68 -0.45
N GLY A 55 14.25 12.95 -0.18
CA GLY A 55 15.07 14.10 -0.58
C GLY A 55 16.32 14.30 0.31
N CYS A 56 16.25 13.91 1.58
CA CYS A 56 17.37 13.92 2.53
C CYS A 56 17.38 12.67 3.40
N GLU A 57 18.45 12.50 4.17
CA GLU A 57 18.68 11.41 5.11
C GLU A 57 17.73 11.40 6.32
N ARG A 58 16.91 12.45 6.50
CA ARG A 58 15.99 12.58 7.64
C ARG A 58 14.75 11.70 7.52
N GLU A 59 14.40 11.28 6.30
CA GLU A 59 13.29 10.37 6.04
C GLU A 59 11.95 10.81 6.69
N CYS A 60 11.68 12.11 6.72
CA CYS A 60 10.47 12.66 7.34
C CYS A 60 9.19 12.15 6.67
N PHE A 61 8.10 12.00 7.42
CA PHE A 61 6.79 11.66 6.86
C PHE A 61 6.01 12.93 6.53
N GLU A 62 5.89 13.24 5.24
CA GLU A 62 5.35 14.52 4.75
C GLU A 62 4.05 14.35 3.98
N ARG A 63 3.16 15.34 4.10
CA ARG A 63 1.89 15.37 3.38
C ARG A 63 2.12 15.65 1.89
N VAL A 64 1.48 14.85 1.06
CA VAL A 64 1.54 14.97 -0.40
C VAL A 64 0.55 16.01 -0.89
N GLU A 65 1.04 16.93 -1.72
CA GLU A 65 0.24 17.89 -2.48
C GLU A 65 0.11 17.43 -3.93
N VAL A 66 -1.11 17.17 -4.38
CA VAL A 66 -1.38 16.87 -5.80
C VAL A 66 -1.79 18.14 -6.52
N LYS A 67 -0.96 18.58 -7.47
CA LYS A 67 -1.18 19.76 -8.31
C LYS A 67 -1.71 19.34 -9.67
N GLN A 68 -2.94 19.76 -9.98
CA GLN A 68 -3.53 19.60 -11.31
C GLN A 68 -2.90 20.60 -12.29
N ARG A 69 -2.56 20.16 -13.50
CA ARG A 69 -1.88 20.98 -14.51
C ARG A 69 -2.67 20.94 -15.82
N LYS A 70 -3.07 22.11 -16.35
CA LYS A 70 -3.87 22.18 -17.58
C LYS A 70 -3.08 21.63 -18.76
N GLY A 71 -3.63 20.61 -19.43
CA GLY A 71 -3.01 19.96 -20.59
C GLY A 71 -1.74 19.17 -20.29
N LYS A 72 -1.45 18.87 -19.02
CA LYS A 72 -0.29 18.08 -18.58
C LYS A 72 -0.71 17.09 -17.48
N PRO A 73 0.04 15.99 -17.27
CA PRO A 73 -0.19 15.11 -16.13
C PRO A 73 -0.13 15.88 -14.80
N SER A 74 -0.94 15.46 -13.83
CA SER A 74 -0.87 15.96 -12.45
C SER A 74 0.52 15.70 -11.86
N LEU A 75 0.91 16.51 -10.88
CA LEU A 75 2.17 16.33 -10.14
C LEU A 75 1.87 16.11 -8.66
N ALA A 76 2.47 15.08 -8.06
CA ALA A 76 2.49 14.92 -6.62
C ALA A 76 3.84 15.45 -6.07
N VAL A 77 3.79 16.25 -5.01
CA VAL A 77 4.99 16.79 -4.36
C VAL A 77 4.87 16.75 -2.85
N ILE A 78 6.01 16.70 -2.17
CA ILE A 78 6.17 17.04 -0.75
C ILE A 78 7.16 18.19 -0.63
N HIS A 79 7.17 18.87 0.51
CA HIS A 79 8.12 19.95 0.77
C HIS A 79 8.97 19.59 1.98
N CYS A 80 10.29 19.54 1.81
CA CYS A 80 11.23 19.37 2.89
C CYS A 80 11.21 20.62 3.77
N ARG A 81 11.00 20.42 5.07
CA ARG A 81 11.01 21.50 6.07
C ARG A 81 12.31 21.56 6.86
N GLU A 82 13.13 20.51 6.76
CA GLU A 82 14.38 20.37 7.50
C GLU A 82 15.54 21.05 6.78
N ASP A 83 15.60 20.91 5.44
CA ASP A 83 16.63 21.50 4.60
C ASP A 83 15.98 22.42 3.55
N PRO A 84 16.19 23.76 3.64
CA PRO A 84 15.59 24.71 2.72
C PRO A 84 16.16 24.61 1.29
N ASP A 85 17.35 24.06 1.10
CA ASP A 85 17.98 23.92 -0.22
C ASP A 85 17.36 22.77 -1.03
N ILE A 86 16.71 21.82 -0.36
CA ILE A 86 15.94 20.75 -1.01
C ILE A 86 14.58 21.27 -1.46
N GLY A 87 13.87 21.96 -0.56
CA GLY A 87 12.56 22.54 -0.85
C GLY A 87 11.56 21.50 -1.37
N ARG A 88 11.26 21.51 -2.67
CA ARG A 88 10.21 20.68 -3.28
C ARG A 88 10.76 19.36 -3.81
N VAL A 89 10.21 18.25 -3.32
CA VAL A 89 10.53 16.90 -3.79
C VAL A 89 9.34 16.35 -4.58
N GLU A 90 9.59 15.87 -5.81
CA GLU A 90 8.56 15.23 -6.63
C GLU A 90 8.33 13.79 -6.16
N VAL A 91 7.07 13.38 -6.08
CA VAL A 91 6.68 12.04 -5.63
C VAL A 91 6.05 11.29 -6.79
N ASP A 92 6.56 10.10 -7.09
CA ASP A 92 5.91 9.19 -8.04
C ASP A 92 4.55 8.76 -7.48
N PHE A 93 3.49 8.84 -8.28
CA PHE A 93 2.15 8.36 -7.91
C PHE A 93 2.13 6.87 -7.54
N ALA A 94 3.08 6.07 -8.03
CA ALA A 94 3.27 4.69 -7.59
C ALA A 94 3.53 4.58 -6.09
N ARG A 95 4.23 5.56 -5.49
CA ARG A 95 4.51 5.62 -4.04
C ARG A 95 3.28 5.93 -3.20
N LEU A 96 2.21 6.44 -3.82
CA LEU A 96 0.94 6.69 -3.15
C LEU A 96 0.02 5.48 -3.12
N ARG A 97 0.38 4.39 -3.82
CA ARG A 97 -0.46 3.19 -3.85
C ARG A 97 -0.46 2.53 -2.48
N ARG A 98 -1.66 2.11 -2.07
CA ARG A 98 -1.88 1.33 -0.86
C ARG A 98 -2.79 0.16 -1.18
N TRP A 99 -2.67 -0.87 -0.37
CA TRP A 99 -3.49 -2.07 -0.42
C TRP A 99 -4.00 -2.39 0.98
N ARG A 100 -5.13 -3.08 1.03
CA ARG A 100 -5.69 -3.64 2.27
C ARG A 100 -6.15 -5.06 2.00
N VAL A 101 -6.39 -5.81 3.08
CA VAL A 101 -6.94 -7.15 2.98
C VAL A 101 -8.34 -7.12 2.37
N ASP A 102 -8.60 -8.04 1.44
CA ASP A 102 -9.93 -8.24 0.88
C ASP A 102 -10.73 -9.28 1.69
N TRP A 103 -11.23 -8.84 2.85
CA TRP A 103 -11.97 -9.71 3.77
C TRP A 103 -13.24 -10.31 3.19
N GLU A 104 -13.82 -9.69 2.15
CA GLU A 104 -14.99 -10.23 1.45
C GLU A 104 -14.62 -11.50 0.70
N LYS A 105 -13.56 -11.45 -0.11
CA LYS A 105 -13.06 -12.61 -0.85
C LYS A 105 -12.49 -13.70 0.07
N ILE A 106 -11.83 -13.32 1.16
CA ILE A 106 -11.35 -14.30 2.14
C ILE A 106 -12.54 -15.04 2.78
N ARG A 107 -13.57 -14.30 3.19
CA ARG A 107 -14.78 -14.90 3.77
C ARG A 107 -15.46 -15.85 2.79
N GLU A 108 -15.63 -15.44 1.53
CA GLU A 108 -16.18 -16.30 0.47
C GLU A 108 -15.35 -17.59 0.28
N ALA A 109 -14.03 -17.46 0.21
CA ALA A 109 -13.13 -18.60 0.06
C ALA A 109 -13.18 -19.55 1.27
N VAL A 110 -13.21 -19.01 2.49
CA VAL A 110 -13.31 -19.82 3.72
C VAL A 110 -14.68 -20.50 3.81
N SER A 111 -15.78 -19.80 3.54
CA SER A 111 -17.13 -20.39 3.50
C SER A 111 -17.20 -21.55 2.50
N THR A 112 -16.72 -21.34 1.28
CA THR A 112 -16.68 -22.38 0.23
C THR A 112 -15.86 -23.58 0.69
N ALA A 113 -14.69 -23.36 1.31
CA ALA A 113 -13.84 -24.43 1.79
C ALA A 113 -14.50 -25.24 2.91
N LEU A 114 -15.17 -24.58 3.85
CA LEU A 114 -15.89 -25.25 4.95
C LEU A 114 -17.07 -26.07 4.42
N GLU A 115 -17.84 -25.54 3.48
CA GLU A 115 -18.95 -26.27 2.84
C GLU A 115 -18.45 -27.51 2.08
N SER A 116 -17.30 -27.40 1.41
CA SER A 116 -16.71 -28.51 0.65
C SER A 116 -16.12 -29.64 1.52
N SER A 117 -15.91 -29.38 2.82
CA SER A 117 -15.25 -30.33 3.73
C SER A 117 -16.21 -31.32 4.42
N GLY A 118 -17.53 -31.20 4.20
CA GLY A 118 -18.55 -31.99 4.90
C GLY A 118 -18.69 -31.60 6.39
N PRO A 119 -19.68 -32.14 7.13
CA PRO A 119 -19.82 -31.85 8.55
C PRO A 119 -18.56 -32.30 9.31
N ILE A 120 -18.00 -31.38 10.11
CA ILE A 120 -16.95 -31.66 11.10
C ILE A 120 -17.55 -32.44 12.26
#